data_AF-A0A7R7HVY1-F1
#
_entry.id   AF-A0A7R7HVY1-F1
#
_cell.length_a   1.000
_cell.length_b   1.000
_cell.length_c   1.000
_cell.angle_alpha   90.00
_cell.angle_beta   90.00
_cell.angle_gamma   90.00
#
_symmetry.space_group_name_H-M   'P 1'
#
loop_
_entity.id
_entity.type
_entity.pdbx_description
1 polymer ?
#
loop_
_entity_poly.entity_id
_entity_poly.type
_entity_poly.pdbx_seq_one_letter_code
_entity_poly.pdbx_strand_id
1 'polypeptide(L)'
;MVLLRQLVAVDGPARVRVMLDVRAGFGRHPAADLHRTESGWRGASGSVRWHWAGLPDARPDGDGRLVAELTVPAGGRHDLVLAMGEAVTGAPDATTCWRRTEDAWRSDGLSPNTIAERDVRHAHAVLRGMSTADGGMVAAATASLPERAEAGRNYDYRYVWIRDQAMTAQAAATGANSLLDGATRFLTARLLDHGDQLSPAYTVDGDSVPAQRHLGLPGYPGGSDVVGNRARQQFQLDVFGEALLALGAAERAGRLDAAGRKAIEVAAEAIERRWQEPDAGIWELDPRRWTHSRLICAAGLRAVRGIGDRWAGLADALVTDAATWGTHPSGRWQRAADDPTLDAALVIAGIRGATPVGDPRDLATLQAYVARLTCDGFAFRFEHEGRALGEAEGAFLLCGFMLAIAVHQHGDTQAAVRWFERNRTACGPAGLFSEEYDVAQRQLRGNLPQAFVHGALMEAAAVLSRPAAADPLRPDPVGLDTTG
;
A
#
# COMPACT_ATOMS: atom_id res chain seq x y z
N MET A 1 2.80 17.53 -15.22
CA MET A 1 1.46 17.03 -14.88
C MET A 1 0.39 17.80 -15.65
N VAL A 2 -0.72 17.15 -16.00
CA VAL A 2 -1.89 17.80 -16.61
C VAL A 2 -3.13 17.39 -15.82
N LEU A 3 -3.90 18.37 -15.34
CA LEU A 3 -5.19 18.18 -14.69
C LEU A 3 -6.30 18.53 -15.69
N LEU A 4 -7.20 17.59 -15.94
CA LEU A 4 -8.39 17.79 -16.77
C LEU A 4 -9.63 17.91 -15.88
N ARG A 5 -10.50 18.85 -16.19
CA ARG A 5 -11.83 18.97 -15.58
C ARG A 5 -12.86 19.20 -16.66
N GLN A 6 -13.81 18.28 -16.80
CA GLN A 6 -14.94 18.42 -17.73
C GLN A 6 -16.21 18.80 -16.96
N LEU A 7 -16.88 19.83 -17.43
CA LEU A 7 -18.22 20.20 -16.98
C LEU A 7 -19.22 19.65 -18.00
N VAL A 8 -20.20 18.88 -17.54
CA VAL A 8 -21.26 18.32 -18.38
C VAL A 8 -22.60 18.80 -17.87
N ALA A 9 -23.33 19.51 -18.71
CA ALA A 9 -24.71 19.91 -18.43
C ALA A 9 -25.63 18.80 -18.96
N VAL A 10 -26.35 18.11 -18.07
CA VAL A 10 -27.17 16.94 -18.43
C VAL A 10 -28.56 17.39 -18.91
N ASP A 11 -29.44 17.81 -18.01
CA ASP A 11 -30.85 18.07 -18.33
C ASP A 11 -31.16 19.55 -18.65
N GLY A 12 -30.28 20.48 -18.26
CA GLY A 12 -30.49 21.92 -18.42
C GLY A 12 -29.17 22.68 -18.46
N PRO A 13 -29.19 23.97 -18.86
CA PRO A 13 -27.98 24.78 -18.87
C PRO A 13 -27.40 24.91 -17.47
N ALA A 14 -26.11 24.61 -17.33
CA ALA A 14 -25.39 24.73 -16.06
C ALA A 14 -24.63 26.05 -16.03
N ARG A 15 -24.99 26.93 -15.08
CA ARG A 15 -24.20 28.13 -14.78
C ARG A 15 -23.20 27.80 -13.68
N VAL A 16 -21.91 27.92 -13.97
CA VAL A 16 -20.84 27.52 -13.06
C VAL A 16 -19.90 28.70 -12.86
N ARG A 17 -19.62 29.02 -11.60
CA ARG A 17 -18.51 29.89 -11.22
C ARG A 17 -17.27 29.03 -11.03
N VAL A 18 -16.21 29.34 -11.78
CA VAL A 18 -14.93 28.65 -11.74
C VAL A 18 -13.89 29.57 -11.11
N MET A 19 -13.10 29.01 -10.20
CA MET A 19 -11.99 29.68 -9.54
C MET A 19 -10.74 28.81 -9.62
N LEU A 20 -9.62 29.40 -10.07
CA LEU A 20 -8.30 28.79 -10.01
C LEU A 20 -7.42 29.58 -9.02
N ASP A 21 -6.96 28.90 -7.96
CA ASP A 21 -6.06 29.44 -6.93
C ASP A 21 -4.87 28.49 -6.79
N VAL A 22 -3.85 28.67 -7.64
CA VAL A 22 -2.65 27.81 -7.66
C VAL A 22 -1.74 28.18 -6.50
N ARG A 23 -1.53 27.25 -5.57
CA ARG A 23 -0.66 27.46 -4.40
C ARG A 23 0.33 26.32 -4.17
N ALA A 24 1.60 26.58 -4.41
CA ALA A 24 2.67 25.63 -4.15
C ALA A 24 3.13 25.67 -2.68
N GLY A 25 3.82 24.60 -2.27
CA GLY A 25 4.42 24.50 -0.94
C GLY A 25 3.41 24.53 0.21
N PHE A 26 2.24 23.92 0.04
CA PHE A 26 1.14 23.93 1.03
C PHE A 26 0.62 25.33 1.35
N GLY A 27 0.47 26.18 0.34
CA GLY A 27 -0.05 27.54 0.53
C GLY A 27 1.01 28.62 0.72
N ARG A 28 2.30 28.25 0.84
CA ARG A 28 3.40 29.20 1.06
C ARG A 28 3.66 30.14 -0.12
N HIS A 29 3.39 29.66 -1.33
CA HIS A 29 3.59 30.45 -2.54
C HIS A 29 2.23 30.69 -3.20
N PRO A 30 1.69 31.91 -3.18
CA PRO A 30 0.50 32.24 -3.97
C PRO A 30 0.84 32.24 -5.47
N ALA A 31 -0.18 32.36 -6.31
CA ALA A 31 0.00 32.55 -7.74
C ALA A 31 0.66 33.91 -8.02
N ALA A 32 1.61 33.92 -8.95
CA ALA A 32 2.37 35.09 -9.39
C ALA A 32 2.60 35.03 -10.92
N ASP A 33 3.17 36.09 -11.49
CA ASP A 33 3.51 36.20 -12.92
C ASP A 33 2.32 35.88 -13.85
N LEU A 34 1.13 36.39 -13.52
CA LEU A 34 -0.09 36.11 -14.28
C LEU A 34 -0.06 36.79 -15.65
N HIS A 35 -0.12 35.99 -16.70
CA HIS A 35 -0.21 36.47 -18.08
C HIS A 35 -1.38 35.81 -18.80
N ARG A 36 -2.26 36.63 -19.37
CA ARG A 36 -3.33 36.15 -20.25
C ARG A 36 -2.73 35.61 -21.54
N THR A 37 -3.28 34.50 -22.02
CA THR A 37 -2.96 33.88 -23.31
C THR A 37 -4.24 33.83 -24.16
N GLU A 38 -4.14 33.43 -25.43
CA GLU A 38 -5.31 33.31 -26.31
C GLU A 38 -6.33 32.29 -25.78
N SER A 39 -5.85 31.21 -25.15
CA SER A 39 -6.68 30.08 -24.70
C SER A 39 -6.97 30.09 -23.20
N GLY A 40 -6.40 31.03 -22.43
CA GLY A 40 -6.53 31.09 -20.98
C GLY A 40 -5.46 31.96 -20.32
N TRP A 41 -4.71 31.37 -19.39
CA TRP A 41 -3.74 32.06 -18.55
C TRP A 41 -2.51 31.19 -18.29
N ARG A 42 -1.36 31.83 -18.07
CA ARG A 42 -0.17 31.19 -17.50
C ARG A 42 0.32 31.95 -16.29
N GLY A 43 1.06 31.27 -15.43
CA GLY A 43 1.68 31.89 -14.27
C GLY A 43 2.65 30.96 -13.55
N ALA A 44 3.02 31.38 -12.34
CA ALA A 44 3.93 30.64 -11.48
C ALA A 44 3.42 30.59 -10.05
N SER A 45 3.94 29.65 -9.27
CA SER A 45 3.74 29.54 -7.83
C SER A 45 4.96 28.82 -7.24
N GLY A 46 5.87 29.58 -6.63
CA GLY A 46 7.19 29.04 -6.24
C GLY A 46 7.97 28.56 -7.47
N SER A 47 8.46 27.32 -7.45
CA SER A 47 9.12 26.67 -8.60
C SER A 47 8.14 26.12 -9.64
N VAL A 48 6.84 26.06 -9.34
CA VAL A 48 5.84 25.48 -10.25
C VAL A 48 5.41 26.53 -11.28
N ARG A 49 5.67 26.25 -12.55
CA ARG A 49 5.09 26.95 -13.70
C ARG A 49 3.81 26.24 -14.14
N TRP A 50 2.83 27.01 -14.60
CA TRP A 50 1.55 26.47 -15.03
C TRP A 50 0.94 27.21 -16.21
N HIS A 51 0.13 26.47 -16.98
CA HIS A 51 -0.69 26.98 -18.07
C HIS A 51 -2.10 26.42 -17.95
N TRP A 52 -3.09 27.30 -17.84
CA TRP A 52 -4.50 26.98 -17.75
C TRP A 52 -5.22 27.39 -19.03
N ALA A 53 -5.96 26.47 -19.62
CA ALA A 53 -6.74 26.69 -20.84
C ALA A 53 -8.21 26.29 -20.65
N GLY A 54 -9.05 26.80 -21.55
CA GLY A 54 -10.49 26.56 -21.56
C GLY A 54 -11.30 27.64 -20.84
N LEU A 55 -10.65 28.72 -20.37
CA LEU A 55 -11.38 29.84 -19.75
C LEU A 55 -10.71 31.20 -20.01
N PRO A 56 -10.66 31.67 -21.27
CA PRO A 56 -9.97 32.90 -21.65
C PRO A 56 -10.55 34.17 -21.02
N ASP A 57 -11.82 34.14 -20.61
CA ASP A 57 -12.51 35.27 -19.99
C ASP A 57 -12.35 35.35 -18.47
N ALA A 58 -11.58 34.43 -17.87
CA ALA A 58 -11.21 34.52 -16.47
C ALA A 58 -10.45 35.82 -16.18
N ARG A 59 -10.70 36.40 -15.00
CA ARG A 59 -10.08 37.64 -14.54
C ARG A 59 -9.42 37.41 -13.17
N PRO A 60 -8.26 38.02 -12.92
CA PRO A 60 -7.68 38.01 -11.58
C PRO A 60 -8.60 38.75 -10.60
N ASP A 61 -8.81 38.18 -9.42
CA ASP A 61 -9.40 38.86 -8.27
C ASP A 61 -8.31 39.63 -7.48
N GLY A 62 -8.71 40.29 -6.39
CA GLY A 62 -7.79 41.06 -5.54
C GLY A 62 -6.73 40.21 -4.82
N ASP A 63 -6.89 38.88 -4.78
CA ASP A 63 -5.99 37.93 -4.14
C ASP A 63 -5.12 37.16 -5.16
N GLY A 64 -5.18 37.53 -6.45
CA GLY A 64 -4.45 36.86 -7.52
C GLY A 64 -5.05 35.52 -7.95
N ARG A 65 -6.30 35.21 -7.57
CA ARG A 65 -7.04 34.05 -8.07
C ARG A 65 -7.67 34.38 -9.41
N LEU A 66 -7.77 33.41 -10.31
CA LEU A 66 -8.49 33.61 -11.57
C LEU A 66 -9.93 33.13 -11.44
N VAL A 67 -10.88 34.03 -11.71
CA VAL A 67 -12.32 33.76 -11.56
C VAL A 67 -13.04 34.05 -12.87
N ALA A 68 -13.96 33.18 -13.25
CA ALA A 68 -14.92 33.44 -14.32
C ALA A 68 -16.26 32.72 -14.06
N GLU A 69 -17.30 33.23 -14.70
CA GLU A 69 -18.57 32.52 -14.83
C GLU A 69 -18.68 31.97 -16.25
N LEU A 70 -19.15 30.74 -16.38
CA LEU A 70 -19.43 30.12 -17.67
C LEU A 70 -20.79 29.44 -17.63
N THR A 71 -21.46 29.41 -18.78
CA THR A 71 -22.70 28.68 -18.97
C THR A 71 -22.45 27.53 -19.93
N VAL A 72 -22.61 26.30 -19.45
CA VAL A 72 -22.61 25.11 -20.31
C VAL A 72 -24.04 24.87 -20.77
N PRO A 73 -24.34 24.87 -22.09
CA PRO A 73 -25.70 24.62 -22.58
C PRO A 73 -26.14 23.19 -22.24
N ALA A 74 -27.44 22.94 -22.17
CA ALA A 74 -27.98 21.60 -21.93
C ALA A 74 -27.43 20.59 -22.96
N GLY A 75 -27.02 19.40 -22.50
CA GLY A 75 -26.31 18.39 -23.32
C GLY A 75 -24.86 18.76 -23.69
N GLY A 76 -24.41 19.98 -23.36
CA GLY A 76 -23.10 20.50 -23.68
C GLY A 76 -22.01 20.02 -22.72
N ARG A 77 -20.77 20.18 -23.18
CA ARG A 77 -19.56 19.87 -22.42
C ARG A 77 -18.56 21.03 -22.51
N HIS A 78 -17.82 21.26 -21.44
CA HIS A 78 -16.78 22.29 -21.38
C HIS A 78 -15.57 21.78 -20.63
N ASP A 79 -14.40 21.81 -21.26
CA ASP A 79 -13.15 21.31 -20.68
C ASP A 79 -12.28 22.46 -20.14
N LEU A 80 -11.71 22.23 -18.96
CA LEU A 80 -10.68 23.05 -18.34
C LEU A 80 -9.40 22.22 -18.24
N VAL A 81 -8.29 22.75 -18.73
CA VAL A 81 -7.00 22.04 -18.79
C VAL A 81 -5.94 22.83 -18.05
N LEU A 82 -5.37 22.25 -17.00
CA LEU A 82 -4.28 22.86 -16.22
C LEU A 82 -3.01 22.02 -16.35
N ALA A 83 -2.05 22.50 -17.13
CA ALA A 83 -0.72 21.93 -17.22
C ALA A 83 0.21 22.57 -16.18
N MET A 84 0.97 21.77 -15.43
CA MET A 84 1.86 22.23 -14.35
C MET A 84 3.16 21.43 -14.31
N GLY A 85 4.26 22.09 -13.95
CA GLY A 85 5.59 21.49 -13.79
C GLY A 85 6.68 22.55 -13.61
N GLU A 86 7.95 22.17 -13.61
CA GLU A 86 9.06 23.13 -13.55
C GLU A 86 9.20 23.93 -14.85
N ALA A 87 8.81 23.31 -15.97
CA ALA A 87 8.69 23.95 -17.28
C ALA A 87 7.36 23.55 -17.92
N VAL A 88 6.61 24.54 -18.42
CA VAL A 88 5.36 24.35 -19.17
C VAL A 88 5.34 25.34 -20.32
N THR A 89 5.24 24.84 -21.55
CA THR A 89 5.20 25.66 -22.76
C THR A 89 3.77 26.02 -23.19
N GLY A 90 2.78 25.21 -22.80
CA GLY A 90 1.37 25.42 -23.09
C GLY A 90 0.48 24.32 -22.49
N ALA A 91 -0.83 24.52 -22.52
CA ALA A 91 -1.79 23.48 -22.19
C ALA A 91 -2.03 22.56 -23.42
N PRO A 92 -2.06 21.23 -23.24
CA PRO A 92 -2.36 20.31 -24.32
C PRO A 92 -3.84 20.36 -24.72
N ASP A 93 -4.15 19.79 -25.89
CA ASP A 93 -5.52 19.61 -26.36
C ASP A 93 -6.32 18.65 -25.44
N ALA A 94 -7.47 19.12 -24.95
CA ALA A 94 -8.32 18.39 -24.01
C ALA A 94 -8.81 17.06 -24.59
N THR A 95 -9.24 17.04 -25.86
CA THR A 95 -9.79 15.86 -26.53
C THR A 95 -8.74 14.75 -26.61
N THR A 96 -7.51 15.11 -26.96
CA THR A 96 -6.38 14.19 -27.01
C THR A 96 -6.01 13.68 -25.63
N CYS A 97 -6.02 14.55 -24.61
CA CYS A 97 -5.77 14.13 -23.23
C CYS A 97 -6.83 13.15 -22.73
N TRP A 98 -8.13 13.42 -22.93
CA TRP A 98 -9.21 12.50 -22.55
C TRP A 98 -9.07 11.13 -23.22
N ARG A 99 -8.88 11.10 -24.54
CA ARG A 99 -8.67 9.84 -25.27
C ARG A 99 -7.49 9.05 -24.72
N ARG A 100 -6.34 9.70 -24.55
CA ARG A 100 -5.14 9.05 -23.98
C ARG A 100 -5.36 8.52 -22.57
N THR A 101 -6.06 9.28 -21.72
CA THR A 101 -6.39 8.84 -20.36
C THR A 101 -7.30 7.61 -20.40
N GLU A 102 -8.39 7.65 -21.17
CA GLU A 102 -9.30 6.50 -21.30
C GLU A 102 -8.61 5.27 -21.88
N ASP A 103 -7.84 5.44 -22.96
CA ASP A 103 -7.11 4.35 -23.60
C ASP A 103 -6.10 3.73 -22.63
N ALA A 104 -5.37 4.56 -21.88
CA ALA A 104 -4.40 4.08 -20.89
C ALA A 104 -5.09 3.28 -19.77
N TRP A 105 -6.28 3.66 -19.32
CA TRP A 105 -7.03 2.90 -18.31
C TRP A 105 -7.66 1.62 -18.87
N ARG A 106 -8.05 1.61 -20.15
CA ARG A 106 -8.61 0.41 -20.82
C ARG A 106 -7.54 -0.63 -21.18
N SER A 107 -6.31 -0.20 -21.49
CA SER A 107 -5.26 -1.07 -22.05
C SER A 107 -4.54 -1.95 -21.03
N ASP A 108 -4.85 -1.85 -19.74
CA ASP A 108 -4.02 -2.41 -18.66
C ASP A 108 -4.12 -3.93 -18.47
N GLY A 109 -4.84 -4.64 -19.36
CA GLY A 109 -4.72 -6.09 -19.54
C GLY A 109 -5.10 -6.98 -18.35
N LEU A 110 -5.70 -6.43 -17.29
CA LEU A 110 -6.09 -7.19 -16.09
C LEU A 110 -7.09 -8.30 -16.43
N SER A 111 -6.68 -9.54 -16.18
CA SER A 111 -7.48 -10.76 -16.37
C SER A 111 -7.51 -11.55 -15.06
N PRO A 112 -8.31 -11.12 -14.07
CA PRO A 112 -8.25 -11.70 -12.74
C PRO A 112 -9.05 -13.00 -12.69
N ASN A 113 -8.44 -14.09 -12.22
CA ASN A 113 -9.16 -15.26 -11.76
C ASN A 113 -9.47 -15.08 -10.26
N THR A 114 -10.72 -14.74 -9.94
CA THR A 114 -11.08 -14.22 -8.62
C THR A 114 -12.56 -14.46 -8.28
N ILE A 115 -12.88 -14.51 -6.99
CA ILE A 115 -14.27 -14.53 -6.50
C ILE A 115 -14.96 -13.15 -6.51
N ALA A 116 -14.23 -12.06 -6.77
CA ALA A 116 -14.73 -10.68 -6.66
C ALA A 116 -14.21 -9.77 -7.79
N GLU A 117 -14.54 -10.08 -9.05
CA GLU A 117 -13.97 -9.42 -10.23
C GLU A 117 -14.10 -7.89 -10.23
N ARG A 118 -15.29 -7.36 -9.89
CA ARG A 118 -15.53 -5.92 -9.85
C ARG A 118 -14.62 -5.22 -8.83
N ASP A 119 -14.51 -5.80 -7.64
CA ASP A 119 -13.71 -5.26 -6.54
C ASP A 119 -12.22 -5.31 -6.88
N VAL A 120 -11.76 -6.41 -7.50
CA VAL A 120 -10.36 -6.56 -7.97
C VAL A 120 -10.03 -5.54 -9.07
N ARG A 121 -10.91 -5.35 -10.06
CA ARG A 121 -10.72 -4.32 -11.10
C ARG A 121 -10.65 -2.91 -10.50
N HIS A 122 -11.48 -2.63 -9.50
CA HIS A 122 -11.49 -1.34 -8.81
C HIS A 122 -10.21 -1.13 -7.98
N ALA A 123 -9.83 -2.11 -7.16
CA ALA A 123 -8.60 -2.07 -6.37
C ALA A 123 -7.35 -1.93 -7.24
N HIS A 124 -7.29 -2.66 -8.36
CA HIS A 124 -6.24 -2.50 -9.35
C HIS A 124 -6.16 -1.07 -9.90
N ALA A 125 -7.31 -0.47 -10.23
CA ALA A 125 -7.34 0.91 -10.70
C ALA A 125 -6.87 1.90 -9.63
N VAL A 126 -7.24 1.69 -8.37
CA VAL A 126 -6.78 2.49 -7.23
C VAL A 126 -5.27 2.40 -7.09
N LEU A 127 -4.71 1.19 -7.02
CA LEU A 127 -3.26 0.95 -6.87
C LEU A 127 -2.45 1.54 -8.02
N ARG A 128 -2.93 1.38 -9.26
CA ARG A 128 -2.31 2.01 -10.43
C ARG A 128 -2.35 3.53 -10.35
N GLY A 129 -3.45 4.11 -9.89
CA GLY A 129 -3.57 5.56 -9.68
C GLY A 129 -2.68 6.10 -8.56
N MET A 130 -2.24 5.23 -7.65
CA MET A 130 -1.30 5.53 -6.57
C MET A 130 0.17 5.23 -6.93
N SER A 131 0.43 4.74 -8.13
CA SER A 131 1.76 4.32 -8.60
C SER A 131 2.30 5.28 -9.66
N THR A 132 3.60 5.58 -9.61
CA THR A 132 4.29 6.31 -10.68
C THR A 132 4.64 5.41 -11.85
N ALA A 133 5.00 6.01 -12.98
CA ALA A 133 5.48 5.26 -14.15
C ALA A 133 6.74 4.41 -13.84
N ASP A 134 7.59 4.91 -12.95
CA ASP A 134 8.80 4.23 -12.51
C ASP A 134 8.52 3.10 -11.51
N GLY A 135 7.30 3.04 -10.96
CA GLY A 135 6.80 1.92 -10.16
C GLY A 135 6.65 2.21 -8.67
N GLY A 136 7.09 3.37 -8.20
CA GLY A 136 6.92 3.79 -6.81
C GLY A 136 5.45 4.02 -6.47
N MET A 137 4.90 3.22 -5.57
CA MET A 137 3.51 3.29 -5.13
C MET A 137 3.44 3.86 -3.71
N VAL A 138 2.68 4.94 -3.54
CA VAL A 138 2.48 5.51 -2.21
C VAL A 138 1.64 4.60 -1.32
N ALA A 139 1.91 4.55 -0.01
CA ALA A 139 1.09 3.79 0.94
C ALA A 139 -0.36 4.30 1.01
N ALA A 140 -0.54 5.63 0.91
CA ALA A 140 -1.83 6.26 0.69
C ALA A 140 -1.72 7.55 -0.12
N ALA A 141 -2.81 7.95 -0.81
CA ALA A 141 -2.85 9.22 -1.53
C ALA A 141 -3.12 10.44 -0.64
N THR A 142 -3.21 10.24 0.68
CA THR A 142 -3.52 11.26 1.68
C THR A 142 -2.48 11.28 2.80
N ALA A 143 -2.53 12.36 3.57
CA ALA A 143 -1.72 12.58 4.75
C ALA A 143 -2.61 13.14 5.85
N SER A 144 -2.15 13.05 7.10
CA SER A 144 -2.75 13.72 8.26
C SER A 144 -4.18 13.28 8.63
N LEU A 145 -4.76 12.25 8.01
CA LEU A 145 -6.05 11.73 8.45
C LEU A 145 -5.85 10.91 9.73
N PRO A 146 -6.58 11.23 10.82
CA PRO A 146 -6.37 10.56 12.10
C PRO A 146 -6.85 9.11 12.06
N GLU A 147 -6.04 8.18 12.58
CA GLU A 147 -6.51 6.85 12.97
C GLU A 147 -7.58 6.96 14.07
N ARG A 148 -7.40 7.90 15.01
CA ARG A 148 -8.41 8.24 16.01
C ARG A 148 -8.35 9.73 16.32
N ALA A 149 -9.51 10.37 16.37
CA ALA A 149 -9.60 11.78 16.70
C ALA A 149 -8.93 12.06 18.07
N GLU A 150 -8.14 13.13 18.11
CA GLU A 150 -7.44 13.66 19.29
C GLU A 150 -6.37 12.71 19.88
N ALA A 151 -6.03 11.62 19.20
CA ALA A 151 -5.04 10.64 19.67
C ALA A 151 -3.61 10.91 19.18
N GLY A 152 -3.39 11.93 18.34
CA GLY A 152 -2.05 12.30 17.84
C GLY A 152 -1.43 11.29 16.85
N ARG A 153 -2.22 10.35 16.35
CA ARG A 153 -1.80 9.33 15.36
C ARG A 153 -2.21 9.77 13.95
N ASN A 154 -1.44 10.73 13.44
CA ASN A 154 -1.61 11.33 12.12
C ASN A 154 -0.30 11.21 11.37
N TYR A 155 -0.33 10.57 10.21
CA TYR A 155 0.86 10.26 9.44
C TYR A 155 0.73 10.74 8.00
N ASP A 156 1.87 11.08 7.38
CA ASP A 156 1.95 11.32 5.93
C ASP A 156 2.31 10.02 5.25
N TYR A 157 1.35 9.45 4.50
CA TYR A 157 1.48 8.16 3.82
C TYR A 157 1.74 8.29 2.32
N ARG A 158 2.04 9.51 1.83
CA ARG A 158 2.32 9.77 0.42
C ARG A 158 3.76 9.39 0.02
N TYR A 159 4.27 8.32 0.61
CA TYR A 159 5.61 7.78 0.41
C TYR A 159 5.51 6.29 0.09
N VAL A 160 6.56 5.74 -0.52
CA VAL A 160 6.65 4.32 -0.89
C VAL A 160 7.22 3.54 0.28
N TRP A 161 6.37 2.80 1.00
CA TRP A 161 6.85 1.82 1.97
C TRP A 161 7.26 0.54 1.25
N ILE A 162 8.45 0.02 1.55
CA ILE A 162 8.97 -1.21 0.94
C ILE A 162 8.04 -2.39 1.18
N ARG A 163 7.52 -2.52 2.41
CA ARG A 163 6.53 -3.55 2.77
C ARG A 163 5.26 -3.43 1.93
N ASP A 164 4.65 -2.25 1.89
CA ASP A 164 3.39 -2.02 1.17
C ASP A 164 3.54 -2.28 -0.33
N GLN A 165 4.69 -1.87 -0.89
CA GLN A 165 5.08 -2.16 -2.26
C GLN A 165 5.23 -3.68 -2.51
N ALA A 166 5.89 -4.40 -1.60
CA ALA A 166 6.11 -5.83 -1.69
C ALA A 166 4.80 -6.64 -1.56
N MET A 167 3.95 -6.30 -0.61
CA MET A 167 2.62 -6.91 -0.46
C MET A 167 1.74 -6.66 -1.69
N THR A 168 1.82 -5.46 -2.27
CA THR A 168 1.12 -5.16 -3.52
C THR A 168 1.68 -5.94 -4.71
N ALA A 169 3.00 -6.15 -4.77
CA ALA A 169 3.62 -6.99 -5.78
C ALA A 169 3.14 -8.45 -5.69
N GLN A 170 3.01 -9.01 -4.48
CA GLN A 170 2.42 -10.33 -4.26
C GLN A 170 1.02 -10.42 -4.83
N ALA A 171 0.15 -9.47 -4.46
CA ALA A 171 -1.20 -9.41 -4.99
C ALA A 171 -1.20 -9.26 -6.53
N ALA A 172 -0.31 -8.43 -7.07
CA ALA A 172 -0.21 -8.17 -8.50
C ALA A 172 0.25 -9.39 -9.31
N ALA A 173 1.04 -10.30 -8.72
CA ALA A 173 1.44 -11.56 -9.36
C ALA A 173 0.25 -12.48 -9.70
N THR A 174 -0.96 -12.18 -9.22
CA THR A 174 -2.20 -12.91 -9.57
C THR A 174 -2.81 -12.52 -10.92
N GLY A 175 -2.24 -11.53 -11.63
CA GLY A 175 -2.65 -11.17 -12.99
C GLY A 175 -2.55 -9.68 -13.35
N ALA A 176 -2.01 -8.83 -12.48
CA ALA A 176 -1.81 -7.40 -12.68
C ALA A 176 -0.35 -7.09 -13.05
N ASN A 177 0.05 -7.48 -14.26
CA ASN A 177 1.46 -7.44 -14.69
C ASN A 177 2.10 -6.05 -14.63
N SER A 178 1.35 -4.97 -14.94
CA SER A 178 1.87 -3.60 -14.91
C SER A 178 2.26 -3.15 -13.50
N LEU A 179 1.43 -3.49 -12.50
CA LEU A 179 1.74 -3.25 -11.09
C LEU A 179 2.93 -4.10 -10.62
N LEU A 180 2.98 -5.37 -11.04
CA LEU A 180 4.10 -6.26 -10.70
C LEU A 180 5.42 -5.71 -11.25
N ASP A 181 5.45 -5.32 -12.52
CA ASP A 181 6.64 -4.74 -13.16
C ASP A 181 7.13 -3.47 -12.46
N GLY A 182 6.22 -2.58 -12.11
CA GLY A 182 6.53 -1.35 -11.37
C GLY A 182 7.12 -1.65 -10.00
N ALA A 183 6.46 -2.51 -9.23
CA ALA A 183 6.90 -2.87 -7.89
C ALA A 183 8.26 -3.58 -7.90
N THR A 184 8.45 -4.56 -8.80
CA THR A 184 9.71 -5.29 -8.94
C THR A 184 10.86 -4.35 -9.30
N ARG A 185 10.65 -3.42 -10.23
CA ARG A 185 11.67 -2.43 -10.60
C ARG A 185 12.03 -1.51 -9.43
N PHE A 186 11.04 -0.97 -8.72
CA PHE A 186 11.29 -0.09 -7.58
C PHE A 186 12.04 -0.81 -6.45
N LEU A 187 11.58 -2.01 -6.06
CA LEU A 187 12.22 -2.83 -5.03
C LEU A 187 13.66 -3.22 -5.42
N THR A 188 13.86 -3.63 -6.67
CA THR A 188 15.19 -3.97 -7.20
C THR A 188 16.13 -2.78 -7.11
N ALA A 189 15.70 -1.60 -7.56
CA ALA A 189 16.51 -0.38 -7.50
C ALA A 189 16.89 -0.04 -6.04
N ARG A 190 15.94 -0.03 -5.11
CA ARG A 190 16.22 0.32 -3.70
C ARG A 190 17.15 -0.68 -3.02
N LEU A 191 16.99 -1.98 -3.27
CA LEU A 191 17.89 -3.00 -2.74
C LEU A 191 19.32 -2.84 -3.27
N LEU A 192 19.48 -2.60 -4.58
CA LEU A 192 20.81 -2.42 -5.17
C LEU A 192 21.47 -1.12 -4.72
N ASP A 193 20.70 -0.05 -4.54
CA ASP A 193 21.22 1.25 -4.11
C ASP A 193 21.64 1.27 -2.63
N HIS A 194 20.90 0.56 -1.77
CA HIS A 194 21.04 0.72 -0.30
C HIS A 194 21.49 -0.55 0.44
N GLY A 195 21.44 -1.72 -0.16
CA GLY A 195 21.88 -2.97 0.46
C GLY A 195 21.23 -3.21 1.83
N ASP A 196 22.05 -3.46 2.85
CA ASP A 196 21.60 -3.68 4.23
C ASP A 196 21.21 -2.39 4.99
N GLN A 197 21.35 -1.23 4.35
CA GLN A 197 20.90 0.08 4.83
C GLN A 197 19.57 0.51 4.19
N LEU A 198 18.83 -0.44 3.60
CA LEU A 198 17.50 -0.21 3.06
C LEU A 198 16.62 0.50 4.10
N SER A 199 16.06 1.64 3.71
CA SER A 199 15.12 2.39 4.53
C SER A 199 13.72 1.78 4.41
N PRO A 200 12.87 1.84 5.46
CA PRO A 200 11.50 1.35 5.37
C PRO A 200 10.67 2.07 4.30
N ALA A 201 10.95 3.35 4.05
CA ALA A 201 10.16 4.18 3.15
C ALA A 201 11.00 5.20 2.37
N TYR A 202 10.52 5.54 1.17
CA TYR A 202 11.15 6.45 0.21
C TYR A 202 10.13 7.42 -0.43
N THR A 203 10.59 8.50 -1.05
CA THR A 203 9.74 9.25 -2.00
C THR A 203 9.42 8.38 -3.22
N VAL A 204 8.48 8.82 -4.05
CA VAL A 204 8.13 8.08 -5.29
C VAL A 204 9.26 8.04 -6.32
N ASP A 205 10.16 9.02 -6.28
CA ASP A 205 11.41 9.06 -7.05
C ASP A 205 12.54 8.29 -6.34
N GLY A 206 12.25 7.81 -5.13
CA GLY A 206 13.09 6.94 -4.35
C GLY A 206 14.14 7.67 -3.48
N ASP A 207 14.01 8.97 -3.29
CA ASP A 207 14.81 9.74 -2.34
C ASP A 207 14.40 9.45 -0.89
N SER A 208 15.18 9.97 0.06
CA SER A 208 14.83 9.92 1.48
C SER A 208 13.54 10.67 1.81
N VAL A 209 12.70 10.06 2.63
CA VAL A 209 11.49 10.72 3.16
C VAL A 209 11.86 11.97 3.97
N PRO A 210 11.19 13.12 3.76
CA PRO A 210 11.40 14.32 4.56
C PRO A 210 11.06 14.13 6.04
N ALA A 211 11.79 14.83 6.92
CA ALA A 211 11.49 14.85 8.35
C ALA A 211 10.08 15.40 8.62
N GLN A 212 9.43 14.82 9.63
CA GLN A 212 8.08 15.20 10.03
C GLN A 212 8.02 16.67 10.50
N ARG A 213 7.00 17.41 10.06
CA ARG A 213 6.74 18.80 10.48
C ARG A 213 5.26 19.15 10.36
N HIS A 214 4.86 20.18 11.10
CA HIS A 214 3.53 20.80 11.00
C HIS A 214 3.50 21.87 9.90
N LEU A 215 2.31 22.14 9.36
CA LEU A 215 2.07 23.17 8.34
C LEU A 215 1.50 24.48 8.92
N GLY A 216 0.98 24.48 10.15
CA GLY A 216 0.20 25.57 10.71
C GLY A 216 -1.22 25.67 10.16
N LEU A 217 -1.76 24.57 9.62
CA LEU A 217 -3.11 24.48 9.08
C LEU A 217 -4.08 23.85 10.09
N PRO A 218 -5.40 24.16 10.02
CA PRO A 218 -6.38 23.61 10.95
C PRO A 218 -6.48 22.07 10.97
N GLY A 219 -6.09 21.41 9.88
CA GLY A 219 -6.16 19.96 9.73
C GLY A 219 -7.59 19.42 9.59
N TYR A 220 -7.71 18.08 9.58
CA TYR A 220 -9.00 17.40 9.69
C TYR A 220 -9.54 17.54 11.12
N PRO A 221 -10.87 17.65 11.35
CA PRO A 221 -11.42 17.74 12.70
C PRO A 221 -10.92 16.61 13.62
N GLY A 222 -10.24 16.97 14.72
CA GLY A 222 -9.61 16.01 15.63
C GLY A 222 -8.30 15.41 15.14
N GLY A 223 -7.70 15.91 14.05
CA GLY A 223 -6.38 15.52 13.56
C GLY A 223 -5.35 16.63 13.64
N SER A 224 -4.14 16.34 13.18
CA SER A 224 -3.03 17.30 13.05
C SER A 224 -2.48 17.32 11.63
N ASP A 225 -2.06 18.49 11.16
CA ASP A 225 -1.56 18.82 9.82
C ASP A 225 -0.09 18.42 9.58
N VAL A 226 0.21 17.16 9.87
CA VAL A 226 1.55 16.59 9.77
C VAL A 226 1.90 16.20 8.33
N VAL A 227 3.07 16.66 7.87
CA VAL A 227 3.71 16.16 6.64
C VAL A 227 5.11 15.60 6.93
N GLY A 228 5.61 14.72 6.06
CA GLY A 228 6.85 13.98 6.32
C GLY A 228 6.64 12.80 7.26
N ASN A 229 7.68 11.98 7.46
CA ASN A 229 7.58 10.78 8.29
C ASN A 229 8.90 10.49 9.03
N ARG A 230 8.81 9.79 10.17
CA ARG A 230 9.96 9.37 10.99
C ARG A 230 10.48 7.96 10.65
N ALA A 231 9.71 7.17 9.90
CA ALA A 231 10.03 5.78 9.54
C ALA A 231 11.44 5.60 8.96
N ARG A 232 11.98 6.62 8.28
CA ARG A 232 13.34 6.57 7.69
C ARG A 232 14.47 6.27 8.68
N GLN A 233 14.25 6.53 9.97
CA GLN A 233 15.26 6.35 11.03
C GLN A 233 15.24 4.93 11.61
N GLN A 234 14.25 4.11 11.23
CA GLN A 234 14.05 2.78 11.77
C GLN A 234 14.84 1.76 10.94
N PHE A 235 15.34 0.74 11.64
CA PHE A 235 15.70 -0.52 11.01
C PHE A 235 14.51 -1.48 11.12
N GLN A 236 14.07 -2.01 9.98
CA GLN A 236 13.05 -3.05 9.89
C GLN A 236 13.69 -4.24 9.20
N LEU A 237 13.68 -5.42 9.85
CA LEU A 237 14.27 -6.63 9.27
C LEU A 237 13.29 -7.30 8.29
N ASP A 238 11.99 -7.19 8.56
CA ASP A 238 10.91 -7.80 7.79
C ASP A 238 10.87 -7.33 6.33
N VAL A 239 11.28 -6.09 6.04
CA VAL A 239 11.29 -5.53 4.67
C VAL A 239 12.14 -6.34 3.69
N PHE A 240 13.20 -7.01 4.16
CA PHE A 240 14.01 -7.88 3.31
C PHE A 240 13.29 -9.19 2.98
N GLY A 241 12.58 -9.75 3.97
CA GLY A 241 11.74 -10.94 3.76
C GLY A 241 10.59 -10.66 2.79
N GLU A 242 9.89 -9.54 2.98
CA GLU A 242 8.82 -9.08 2.09
C GLU A 242 9.34 -8.78 0.68
N ALA A 243 10.51 -8.14 0.54
CA ALA A 243 11.11 -7.91 -0.77
C ALA A 243 11.47 -9.23 -1.48
N LEU A 244 12.05 -10.21 -0.78
CA LEU A 244 12.35 -11.52 -1.35
C LEU A 244 11.08 -12.27 -1.77
N LEU A 245 10.03 -12.21 -0.95
CA LEU A 245 8.71 -12.71 -1.30
C LEU A 245 8.28 -12.10 -2.65
N ALA A 246 8.25 -10.77 -2.76
CA ALA A 246 7.81 -10.06 -3.97
C ALA A 246 8.66 -10.38 -5.21
N LEU A 247 9.98 -10.40 -5.08
CA LEU A 247 10.90 -10.75 -6.17
C LEU A 247 10.75 -12.22 -6.60
N GLY A 248 10.52 -13.14 -5.65
CA GLY A 248 10.20 -14.53 -5.94
C GLY A 248 8.86 -14.70 -6.67
N ALA A 249 7.85 -13.88 -6.35
CA ALA A 249 6.59 -13.86 -7.08
C ALA A 249 6.76 -13.35 -8.52
N ALA A 250 7.54 -12.29 -8.72
CA ALA A 250 7.93 -11.82 -10.05
C ALA A 250 8.72 -12.87 -10.84
N GLU A 251 9.62 -13.62 -10.19
CA GLU A 251 10.35 -14.72 -10.81
C GLU A 251 9.40 -15.82 -11.30
N ARG A 252 8.46 -16.28 -10.45
CA ARG A 252 7.45 -17.28 -10.83
C ARG A 252 6.56 -16.80 -11.98
N ALA A 253 6.31 -15.49 -12.07
CA ALA A 253 5.56 -14.88 -13.16
C ALA A 253 6.41 -14.61 -14.43
N GLY A 254 7.71 -14.95 -14.43
CA GLY A 254 8.61 -14.71 -15.56
C GLY A 254 8.90 -13.23 -15.81
N ARG A 255 8.83 -12.40 -14.77
CA ARG A 255 8.98 -10.93 -14.84
C ARG A 255 10.20 -10.40 -14.06
N LEU A 256 11.09 -11.30 -13.62
CA LEU A 256 12.34 -10.94 -12.96
C LEU A 256 13.49 -10.94 -13.98
N ASP A 257 14.29 -9.87 -13.98
CA ASP A 257 15.50 -9.76 -14.80
C ASP A 257 16.78 -10.05 -14.00
N ALA A 258 17.95 -9.89 -14.62
CA ALA A 258 19.24 -10.13 -13.98
C ALA A 258 19.52 -9.17 -12.81
N ALA A 259 19.04 -7.92 -12.88
CA ALA A 259 19.20 -6.96 -11.79
C ALA A 259 18.34 -7.36 -10.59
N GLY A 260 17.10 -7.81 -10.84
CA GLY A 260 16.22 -8.38 -9.82
C GLY A 260 16.83 -9.62 -9.17
N ARG A 261 17.49 -10.49 -9.95
CA ARG A 261 18.23 -11.62 -9.39
C ARG A 261 19.38 -11.18 -8.48
N LYS A 262 20.11 -10.13 -8.86
CA LYS A 262 21.15 -9.56 -7.98
C LYS A 262 20.57 -8.94 -6.72
N ALA A 263 19.41 -8.28 -6.80
CA ALA A 263 18.72 -7.72 -5.65
C ALA A 263 18.29 -8.80 -4.65
N ILE A 264 17.90 -10.00 -5.12
CA ILE A 264 17.65 -11.15 -4.24
C ILE A 264 18.89 -11.52 -3.42
N GLU A 265 20.06 -11.63 -4.06
CA GLU A 265 21.31 -11.92 -3.35
C GLU A 265 21.59 -10.86 -2.27
N VAL A 266 21.44 -9.58 -2.63
CA VAL A 266 21.65 -8.45 -1.71
C VAL A 266 20.71 -8.52 -0.50
N ALA A 267 19.43 -8.82 -0.71
CA ALA A 267 18.47 -8.98 0.39
C ALA A 267 18.79 -10.19 1.28
N ALA A 268 19.16 -11.33 0.69
CA ALA A 268 19.52 -12.53 1.44
C ALA A 268 20.79 -12.32 2.29
N GLU A 269 21.80 -11.65 1.74
CA GLU A 269 23.01 -11.29 2.49
C GLU A 269 22.73 -10.27 3.61
N ALA A 270 21.81 -9.32 3.40
CA ALA A 270 21.40 -8.38 4.44
C ALA A 270 20.71 -9.10 5.62
N ILE A 271 19.83 -10.06 5.33
CA ILE A 271 19.21 -10.91 6.36
C ILE A 271 20.30 -11.68 7.11
N GLU A 272 21.21 -12.36 6.40
CA GLU A 272 22.28 -13.14 7.01
C GLU A 272 23.17 -12.32 7.95
N ARG A 273 23.47 -11.07 7.60
CA ARG A 273 24.27 -10.17 8.44
C ARG A 273 23.53 -9.66 9.67
N ARG A 274 22.23 -9.38 9.54
CA ARG A 274 21.51 -8.52 10.50
C ARG A 274 20.38 -9.19 11.27
N TRP A 275 20.05 -10.45 10.98
CA TRP A 275 18.87 -11.10 11.56
C TRP A 275 18.89 -11.27 13.10
N GLN A 276 20.04 -11.08 13.76
CA GLN A 276 20.14 -11.12 15.22
C GLN A 276 19.83 -9.77 15.89
N GLU A 277 19.81 -8.68 15.12
CA GLU A 277 19.56 -7.34 15.63
C GLU A 277 18.08 -7.15 16.01
N PRO A 278 17.78 -6.32 17.03
CA PRO A 278 16.44 -5.80 17.26
C PRO A 278 16.01 -4.88 16.11
N ASP A 279 14.75 -4.94 15.73
CA ASP A 279 14.17 -4.17 14.64
C ASP A 279 12.80 -3.61 15.03
N ALA A 280 12.29 -2.63 14.30
CA ALA A 280 11.00 -2.00 14.59
C ALA A 280 9.79 -2.89 14.23
N GLY A 281 10.03 -3.97 13.47
CA GLY A 281 9.00 -4.87 12.98
C GLY A 281 8.00 -4.20 12.04
N ILE A 282 7.03 -5.01 11.59
CA ILE A 282 6.00 -4.61 10.62
C ILE A 282 5.13 -3.43 11.08
N TRP A 283 4.94 -3.28 12.40
CA TRP A 283 4.10 -2.22 12.99
C TRP A 283 4.88 -0.99 13.43
N GLU A 284 6.18 -0.90 13.09
CA GLU A 284 7.02 0.27 13.37
C GLU A 284 7.13 0.63 14.86
N LEU A 285 7.20 -0.39 15.71
CA LEU A 285 7.25 -0.28 17.17
C LEU A 285 8.67 -0.14 17.69
N ASP A 286 8.82 -0.03 19.01
CA ASP A 286 10.13 -0.01 19.66
C ASP A 286 10.97 -1.23 19.26
N PRO A 287 12.28 -1.06 18.96
CA PRO A 287 13.11 -2.16 18.47
C PRO A 287 13.16 -3.35 19.43
N ARG A 288 12.75 -4.52 18.94
CA ARG A 288 12.85 -5.81 19.63
C ARG A 288 13.25 -6.90 18.65
N ARG A 289 13.66 -8.05 19.17
CA ARG A 289 13.77 -9.25 18.32
C ARG A 289 12.36 -9.79 18.09
N TRP A 290 11.68 -9.29 17.06
CA TRP A 290 10.32 -9.73 16.73
C TRP A 290 10.34 -11.12 16.09
N THR A 291 9.47 -12.01 16.57
CA THR A 291 9.28 -13.36 16.01
C THR A 291 8.84 -13.28 14.56
N HIS A 292 7.91 -12.38 14.23
CA HIS A 292 7.46 -12.12 12.86
C HIS A 292 8.63 -11.84 11.91
N SER A 293 9.53 -10.91 12.27
CA SER A 293 10.62 -10.49 11.37
C SER A 293 11.54 -11.65 10.99
N ARG A 294 11.79 -12.61 11.89
CA ARG A 294 12.56 -13.83 11.56
C ARG A 294 11.77 -14.76 10.65
N LEU A 295 10.50 -14.99 10.98
CA LEU A 295 9.64 -15.90 10.23
C LEU A 295 9.40 -15.41 8.79
N ILE A 296 9.16 -14.11 8.59
CA ILE A 296 8.95 -13.54 7.26
C ILE A 296 10.24 -13.52 6.42
N CYS A 297 11.40 -13.33 7.05
CA CYS A 297 12.69 -13.53 6.37
C CYS A 297 12.88 -14.99 5.91
N ALA A 298 12.53 -15.96 6.76
CA ALA A 298 12.57 -17.37 6.37
C ALA A 298 11.61 -17.68 5.21
N ALA A 299 10.39 -17.11 5.25
CA ALA A 299 9.43 -17.21 4.16
C ALA A 299 9.98 -16.63 2.84
N GLY A 300 10.57 -15.44 2.88
CA GLY A 300 11.18 -14.79 1.71
C GLY A 300 12.33 -15.60 1.11
N LEU A 301 13.24 -16.11 1.94
CA LEU A 301 14.34 -16.96 1.46
C LEU A 301 13.83 -18.23 0.78
N ARG A 302 12.77 -18.86 1.32
CA ARG A 302 12.13 -20.03 0.71
C ARG A 302 11.33 -19.71 -0.55
N ALA A 303 10.88 -18.48 -0.73
CA ALA A 303 10.06 -18.04 -1.86
C ALA A 303 10.84 -17.96 -3.19
N VAL A 304 12.16 -17.93 -3.15
CA VAL A 304 13.02 -17.75 -4.32
C VAL A 304 13.50 -19.09 -4.87
N ARG A 305 13.42 -19.29 -6.19
CA ARG A 305 13.91 -20.53 -6.83
C ARG A 305 15.45 -20.52 -6.92
N GLY A 306 16.08 -21.62 -6.54
CA GLY A 306 17.54 -21.75 -6.63
C GLY A 306 18.30 -20.77 -5.73
N ILE A 307 17.76 -20.45 -4.54
CA ILE A 307 18.41 -19.57 -3.55
C ILE A 307 19.74 -20.15 -3.02
N GLY A 308 19.97 -21.45 -3.18
CA GLY A 308 21.19 -22.15 -2.79
C GLY A 308 21.20 -22.62 -1.33
N ASP A 309 21.97 -23.67 -1.05
CA ASP A 309 21.95 -24.38 0.24
C ASP A 309 22.29 -23.49 1.44
N ARG A 310 23.18 -22.51 1.25
CA ARG A 310 23.56 -21.52 2.29
C ARG A 310 22.33 -20.78 2.83
N TRP A 311 21.51 -20.23 1.95
CA TRP A 311 20.37 -19.40 2.32
C TRP A 311 19.12 -20.22 2.61
N ALA A 312 18.99 -21.42 2.03
CA ALA A 312 18.03 -22.40 2.49
C ALA A 312 18.28 -22.80 3.97
N GLY A 313 19.54 -23.10 4.32
CA GLY A 313 19.93 -23.38 5.71
C GLY A 313 19.72 -22.18 6.64
N LEU A 314 19.93 -20.95 6.17
CA LEU A 314 19.61 -19.73 6.92
C LEU A 314 18.11 -19.63 7.23
N ALA A 315 17.23 -19.97 6.28
CA ALA A 315 15.78 -19.96 6.51
C ALA A 315 15.38 -20.92 7.65
N ASP A 316 15.99 -22.11 7.70
CA ASP A 316 15.76 -23.08 8.78
C ASP A 316 16.34 -22.62 10.11
N ALA A 317 17.51 -21.98 10.09
CA ALA A 317 18.12 -21.38 11.28
C ALA A 317 17.24 -20.27 11.86
N LEU A 318 16.65 -19.40 11.02
CA LEU A 318 15.74 -18.33 11.44
C LEU A 318 14.48 -18.89 12.13
N VAL A 319 13.86 -19.91 11.55
CA VAL A 319 12.67 -20.55 12.16
C VAL A 319 13.04 -21.25 13.46
N THR A 320 14.20 -21.91 13.52
CA THR A 320 14.66 -22.62 14.73
C THR A 320 14.99 -21.65 15.87
N ASP A 321 15.67 -20.54 15.57
CA ASP A 321 15.92 -19.48 16.54
C ASP A 321 14.59 -18.88 17.02
N ALA A 322 13.72 -18.47 16.10
CA ALA A 322 12.41 -17.93 16.44
C ALA A 322 11.58 -18.91 17.30
N ALA A 323 11.65 -20.22 17.03
CA ALA A 323 10.96 -21.24 17.82
C ALA A 323 11.45 -21.31 19.27
N THR A 324 12.74 -21.04 19.50
CA THR A 324 13.38 -21.18 20.81
C THR A 324 12.83 -20.18 21.84
N TRP A 325 12.53 -18.96 21.41
CA TRP A 325 12.08 -17.88 22.30
C TRP A 325 10.73 -17.27 21.92
N GLY A 326 10.27 -17.48 20.69
CA GLY A 326 9.01 -16.98 20.14
C GLY A 326 7.85 -17.95 20.23
N THR A 327 8.01 -19.11 20.91
CA THR A 327 6.92 -20.07 21.13
C THR A 327 6.40 -19.96 22.56
N HIS A 328 5.12 -19.66 22.70
CA HIS A 328 4.41 -19.62 23.98
C HIS A 328 4.21 -21.03 24.54
N PRO A 329 4.16 -21.25 25.87
CA PRO A 329 3.91 -22.57 26.47
C PRO A 329 2.63 -23.29 26.00
N SER A 330 1.65 -22.56 25.46
CA SER A 330 0.45 -23.14 24.84
C SER A 330 0.68 -23.67 23.41
N GLY A 331 1.90 -23.61 22.90
CA GLY A 331 2.28 -24.09 21.56
C GLY A 331 2.07 -23.10 20.41
N ARG A 332 1.52 -21.90 20.66
CA ARG A 332 1.38 -20.84 19.63
C ARG A 332 2.63 -19.97 19.54
N TRP A 333 2.77 -19.22 18.47
CA TRP A 333 3.72 -18.12 18.39
C TRP A 333 3.33 -16.96 19.33
N GLN A 334 4.34 -16.25 19.83
CA GLN A 334 4.23 -14.98 20.54
C GLN A 334 5.06 -13.90 19.84
N ARG A 335 4.87 -12.63 20.19
CA ARG A 335 5.47 -11.50 19.48
C ARG A 335 6.97 -11.40 19.65
N ALA A 336 7.44 -11.55 20.89
CA ALA A 336 8.84 -11.49 21.27
C ALA A 336 9.09 -12.36 22.51
N ALA A 337 10.36 -12.58 22.87
CA ALA A 337 10.71 -13.38 24.05
C ALA A 337 10.11 -12.83 25.35
N ASP A 338 10.03 -11.50 25.45
CA ASP A 338 9.51 -10.73 26.58
C ASP A 338 8.07 -10.24 26.36
N ASP A 339 7.44 -10.61 25.24
CA ASP A 339 6.06 -10.22 24.90
C ASP A 339 5.26 -11.45 24.44
N PRO A 340 4.52 -12.10 25.37
CA PRO A 340 3.76 -13.31 25.08
C PRO A 340 2.46 -13.03 24.31
N THR A 341 2.11 -11.77 23.99
CA THR A 341 0.80 -11.41 23.41
C THR A 341 0.63 -11.89 21.97
N LEU A 342 -0.61 -11.85 21.47
CA LEU A 342 -0.96 -12.20 20.08
C LEU A 342 -0.72 -11.04 19.11
N ASP A 343 -0.46 -11.38 17.86
CA ASP A 343 -0.26 -10.41 16.77
C ASP A 343 -0.63 -11.03 15.41
N ALA A 344 -1.34 -10.26 14.58
CA ALA A 344 -1.73 -10.63 13.23
C ALA A 344 -0.52 -10.92 12.32
N ALA A 345 0.61 -10.28 12.58
CA ALA A 345 1.86 -10.49 11.85
C ALA A 345 2.29 -11.96 11.90
N LEU A 346 2.06 -12.66 13.02
CA LEU A 346 2.40 -14.07 13.17
C LEU A 346 1.55 -14.97 12.27
N VAL A 347 0.29 -14.60 12.03
CA VAL A 347 -0.59 -15.28 11.06
C VAL A 347 -0.12 -15.01 9.62
N ILE A 348 0.29 -13.78 9.31
CA ILE A 348 0.83 -13.39 8.00
C ILE A 348 2.07 -14.22 7.66
N ALA A 349 3.01 -14.39 8.60
CA ALA A 349 4.19 -15.21 8.37
C ALA A 349 3.85 -16.66 8.00
N GLY A 350 2.85 -17.26 8.64
CA GLY A 350 2.35 -18.60 8.31
C GLY A 350 1.79 -18.69 6.89
N ILE A 351 0.94 -17.73 6.50
CA ILE A 351 0.38 -17.61 5.13
C ILE A 351 1.49 -17.58 4.07
N ARG A 352 2.60 -16.91 4.39
CA ARG A 352 3.74 -16.71 3.50
C ARG A 352 4.69 -17.91 3.40
N GLY A 353 4.44 -18.97 4.15
CA GLY A 353 5.28 -20.18 4.12
C GLY A 353 6.51 -20.11 5.02
N ALA A 354 6.45 -19.32 6.11
CA ALA A 354 7.47 -19.35 7.15
C ALA A 354 7.58 -20.73 7.84
N THR A 355 6.54 -21.54 7.80
CA THR A 355 6.57 -22.95 8.19
C THR A 355 5.76 -23.81 7.20
N PRO A 356 5.89 -25.16 7.23
CA PRO A 356 5.08 -26.05 6.40
C PRO A 356 3.58 -25.96 6.67
N VAL A 357 2.74 -26.33 5.70
CA VAL A 357 1.28 -26.41 5.89
C VAL A 357 0.98 -27.33 7.07
N GLY A 358 0.16 -26.86 8.01
CA GLY A 358 -0.27 -27.67 9.15
C GLY A 358 0.76 -27.72 10.29
N ASP A 359 1.77 -26.87 10.30
CA ASP A 359 2.61 -26.69 11.49
C ASP A 359 1.72 -26.40 12.71
N PRO A 360 1.89 -27.15 13.81
CA PRO A 360 1.01 -27.02 14.98
C PRO A 360 1.09 -25.63 15.61
N ARG A 361 2.21 -24.91 15.46
CA ARG A 361 2.38 -23.55 16.01
C ARG A 361 1.56 -22.54 15.22
N ASP A 362 1.55 -22.64 13.90
CA ASP A 362 0.76 -21.77 13.03
C ASP A 362 -0.74 -22.01 13.28
N LEU A 363 -1.16 -23.28 13.39
CA LEU A 363 -2.56 -23.61 13.71
C LEU A 363 -2.98 -23.10 15.09
N ALA A 364 -2.16 -23.32 16.13
CA ALA A 364 -2.44 -22.83 17.47
C ALA A 364 -2.48 -21.29 17.52
N THR A 365 -1.65 -20.63 16.73
CA THR A 365 -1.63 -19.16 16.59
C THR A 365 -2.91 -18.66 15.92
N LEU A 366 -3.32 -19.27 14.80
CA LEU A 366 -4.55 -18.89 14.10
C LEU A 366 -5.79 -19.08 14.98
N GLN A 367 -5.89 -20.20 15.69
CA GLN A 367 -7.01 -20.46 16.60
C GLN A 367 -7.08 -19.44 17.74
N ALA A 368 -5.94 -19.13 18.36
CA ALA A 368 -5.85 -18.13 19.41
C ALA A 368 -6.16 -16.72 18.88
N TYR A 369 -5.66 -16.39 17.69
CA TYR A 369 -5.91 -15.12 17.01
C TYR A 369 -7.39 -14.89 16.73
N VAL A 370 -8.06 -15.87 16.12
CA VAL A 370 -9.50 -15.82 15.85
C VAL A 370 -10.28 -15.60 17.15
N ALA A 371 -9.91 -16.30 18.23
CA ALA A 371 -10.62 -16.22 19.50
C ALA A 371 -10.43 -14.88 20.25
N ARG A 372 -9.30 -14.19 20.09
CA ARG A 372 -8.90 -13.07 20.97
C ARG A 372 -8.64 -11.75 20.27
N LEU A 373 -8.31 -11.76 18.97
CA LEU A 373 -8.03 -10.57 18.16
C LEU A 373 -9.06 -10.33 17.07
N THR A 374 -10.27 -10.87 17.24
CA THR A 374 -11.40 -10.58 16.38
C THR A 374 -12.63 -10.12 17.17
N CYS A 375 -13.42 -9.23 16.58
CA CYS A 375 -14.68 -8.75 17.13
C CYS A 375 -15.65 -8.45 15.98
N ASP A 376 -16.90 -8.91 16.08
CA ASP A 376 -17.96 -8.70 15.07
C ASP A 376 -17.55 -9.01 13.61
N GLY A 377 -16.71 -10.04 13.45
CA GLY A 377 -16.19 -10.48 12.14
C GLY A 377 -15.09 -9.57 11.57
N PHE A 378 -14.49 -8.71 12.39
CA PHE A 378 -13.33 -7.90 12.05
C PHE A 378 -12.11 -8.30 12.87
N ALA A 379 -10.91 -8.06 12.32
CA ALA A 379 -9.63 -8.47 12.89
C ALA A 379 -8.78 -7.25 13.30
N PHE A 380 -7.97 -7.41 14.34
CA PHE A 380 -7.13 -6.35 14.93
C PHE A 380 -5.64 -6.73 14.87
N ARG A 381 -4.72 -5.76 15.00
CA ARG A 381 -3.28 -6.01 14.83
C ARG A 381 -2.73 -6.84 15.98
N PHE A 382 -2.83 -6.34 17.21
CA PHE A 382 -2.25 -6.98 18.39
C PHE A 382 -2.99 -6.58 19.67
N GLU A 383 -2.75 -7.31 20.76
CA GLU A 383 -3.37 -7.01 22.04
C GLU A 383 -2.76 -5.76 22.67
N HIS A 384 -3.61 -4.85 23.14
CA HIS A 384 -3.17 -3.67 23.89
C HIS A 384 -3.42 -3.90 25.39
N GLU A 385 -2.36 -3.77 26.19
CA GLU A 385 -2.46 -3.98 27.64
C GLU A 385 -3.55 -3.09 28.27
N GLY A 386 -4.46 -3.73 29.00
CA GLY A 386 -5.52 -3.04 29.74
C GLY A 386 -6.61 -2.39 28.90
N ARG A 387 -6.72 -2.68 27.59
CA ARG A 387 -7.72 -2.10 26.69
C ARG A 387 -8.49 -3.16 25.93
N ALA A 388 -9.79 -2.97 25.77
CA ALA A 388 -10.59 -3.85 24.93
C ALA A 388 -10.33 -3.59 23.43
N LEU A 389 -10.65 -4.57 22.58
CA LEU A 389 -10.61 -4.38 21.12
C LEU A 389 -11.51 -3.22 20.70
N GLY A 390 -11.04 -2.38 19.78
CA GLY A 390 -11.76 -1.18 19.33
C GLY A 390 -11.50 0.08 20.18
N GLU A 391 -10.95 -0.06 21.40
CA GLU A 391 -10.63 1.10 22.24
C GLU A 391 -9.29 1.74 21.88
N ALA A 392 -8.27 0.92 21.64
CA ALA A 392 -6.93 1.38 21.28
C ALA A 392 -6.79 1.69 19.78
N GLU A 393 -7.38 0.88 18.92
CA GLU A 393 -7.33 0.98 17.46
C GLU A 393 -8.66 0.49 16.85
N GLY A 394 -8.95 0.89 15.62
CA GLY A 394 -10.00 0.29 14.82
C GLY A 394 -9.62 -1.12 14.33
N ALA A 395 -10.57 -1.80 13.72
CA ALA A 395 -10.29 -3.03 12.99
C ALA A 395 -9.32 -2.72 11.85
N PHE A 396 -8.26 -3.51 11.73
CA PHE A 396 -7.21 -3.30 10.75
C PHE A 396 -7.51 -4.09 9.47
N LEU A 397 -7.84 -3.40 8.38
CA LEU A 397 -8.47 -4.05 7.23
C LEU A 397 -7.52 -5.01 6.49
N LEU A 398 -6.21 -4.76 6.50
CA LEU A 398 -5.21 -5.72 6.03
C LEU A 398 -5.35 -7.06 6.77
N CYS A 399 -5.47 -7.04 8.10
CA CYS A 399 -5.55 -8.23 8.93
C CYS A 399 -6.80 -9.06 8.62
N GLY A 400 -7.94 -8.42 8.31
CA GLY A 400 -9.17 -9.13 7.93
C GLY A 400 -9.02 -9.94 6.63
N PHE A 401 -8.37 -9.38 5.61
CA PHE A 401 -8.13 -10.10 4.35
C PHE A 401 -7.08 -11.19 4.51
N MET A 402 -6.00 -10.94 5.27
CA MET A 402 -5.00 -11.95 5.59
C MET A 402 -5.62 -13.11 6.40
N LEU A 403 -6.51 -12.81 7.34
CA LEU A 403 -7.23 -13.85 8.09
C LEU A 403 -8.08 -14.73 7.16
N ALA A 404 -8.75 -14.16 6.17
CA ALA A 404 -9.49 -14.94 5.17
C ALA A 404 -8.56 -15.91 4.42
N ILE A 405 -7.36 -15.47 4.03
CA ILE A 405 -6.35 -16.33 3.39
C ILE A 405 -5.88 -17.43 4.33
N ALA A 406 -5.52 -17.12 5.58
CA ALA A 406 -5.06 -18.12 6.55
C ALA A 406 -6.12 -19.21 6.77
N VAL A 407 -7.37 -18.82 7.00
CA VAL A 407 -8.48 -19.75 7.21
C VAL A 407 -8.71 -20.63 5.97
N HIS A 408 -8.56 -20.06 4.77
CA HIS A 408 -8.66 -20.81 3.52
C HIS A 408 -7.53 -21.85 3.40
N GLN A 409 -6.28 -21.47 3.68
CA GLN A 409 -5.13 -22.38 3.62
C GLN A 409 -5.23 -23.56 4.61
N HIS A 410 -5.95 -23.37 5.73
CA HIS A 410 -6.26 -24.45 6.68
C HIS A 410 -7.50 -25.29 6.29
N GLY A 411 -8.09 -25.05 5.11
CA GLY A 411 -9.13 -25.88 4.52
C GLY A 411 -10.57 -25.42 4.79
N ASP A 412 -10.81 -24.41 5.63
CA ASP A 412 -12.15 -23.90 5.90
C ASP A 412 -12.55 -22.79 4.92
N THR A 413 -12.86 -23.18 3.68
CA THR A 413 -13.22 -22.24 2.61
C THR A 413 -14.48 -21.44 2.94
N GLN A 414 -15.46 -22.03 3.64
CA GLN A 414 -16.68 -21.31 3.97
C GLN A 414 -16.43 -20.21 5.01
N ALA A 415 -15.63 -20.48 6.04
CA ALA A 415 -15.23 -19.46 6.99
C ALA A 415 -14.37 -18.38 6.34
N ALA A 416 -13.43 -18.76 5.46
CA ALA A 416 -12.61 -17.81 4.71
C ALA A 416 -13.47 -16.81 3.91
N VAL A 417 -14.48 -17.29 3.18
CA VAL A 417 -15.40 -16.42 2.44
C VAL A 417 -16.16 -15.50 3.40
N ARG A 418 -16.61 -15.98 4.58
CA ARG A 418 -17.27 -15.12 5.58
C ARG A 418 -16.39 -13.98 6.08
N TRP A 419 -15.09 -14.21 6.29
CA TRP A 419 -14.14 -13.16 6.64
C TRP A 419 -13.94 -12.16 5.49
N PHE A 420 -13.78 -12.66 4.25
CA PHE A 420 -13.60 -11.85 3.04
C PHE A 420 -14.77 -10.89 2.78
N GLU A 421 -15.95 -11.43 2.42
CA GLU A 421 -17.11 -11.28 3.28
C GLU A 421 -17.37 -9.93 3.96
N ARG A 422 -17.24 -10.04 5.27
CA ARG A 422 -17.35 -8.99 6.24
C ARG A 422 -16.39 -7.84 5.98
N ASN A 423 -15.12 -8.15 5.68
CA ASN A 423 -14.10 -7.14 5.53
C ASN A 423 -14.34 -6.23 4.32
N ARG A 424 -14.90 -6.77 3.22
CA ARG A 424 -15.25 -5.96 2.03
C ARG A 424 -16.31 -4.90 2.31
N THR A 425 -17.10 -5.04 3.38
CA THR A 425 -18.14 -4.07 3.74
C THR A 425 -17.59 -2.79 4.40
N ALA A 426 -16.30 -2.77 4.74
CA ALA A 426 -15.64 -1.66 5.43
C ALA A 426 -15.04 -0.60 4.48
N CYS A 427 -15.61 -0.42 3.28
CA CYS A 427 -15.21 0.64 2.34
C CYS A 427 -16.17 1.84 2.38
N GLY A 428 -15.68 2.99 1.94
CA GLY A 428 -16.51 4.17 1.73
C GLY A 428 -17.38 4.06 0.46
N PRO A 429 -18.29 5.02 0.21
CA PRO A 429 -19.21 4.98 -0.94
C PRO A 429 -18.53 4.85 -2.31
N ALA A 430 -17.29 5.30 -2.43
CA ALA A 430 -16.48 5.19 -3.64
C ALA A 430 -15.82 3.82 -3.84
N GLY A 431 -16.00 2.87 -2.91
CA GLY A 431 -15.30 1.57 -2.91
C GLY A 431 -13.88 1.62 -2.34
N LEU A 432 -13.49 2.74 -1.75
CA LEU A 432 -12.13 2.94 -1.21
C LEU A 432 -12.03 2.48 0.24
N PHE A 433 -10.98 1.73 0.55
CA PHE A 433 -10.61 1.32 1.90
C PHE A 433 -9.59 2.26 2.54
N SER A 434 -9.79 2.58 3.82
CA SER A 434 -8.76 3.17 4.69
C SER A 434 -7.93 2.07 5.36
N GLU A 435 -7.00 2.46 6.22
CA GLU A 435 -6.21 1.51 7.02
C GLU A 435 -7.08 0.79 8.08
N GLU A 436 -7.82 1.58 8.86
CA GLU A 436 -8.65 1.09 9.95
C GLU A 436 -10.14 1.34 9.70
N TYR A 437 -10.97 0.56 10.37
CA TYR A 437 -12.42 0.72 10.42
C TYR A 437 -12.91 0.67 11.87
N ASP A 438 -13.63 1.71 12.31
CA ASP A 438 -14.33 1.64 13.59
C ASP A 438 -15.60 0.81 13.45
N VAL A 439 -15.62 -0.34 14.12
CA VAL A 439 -16.74 -1.29 14.08
C VAL A 439 -18.00 -0.73 14.74
N ALA A 440 -17.87 0.03 15.83
CA ALA A 440 -18.98 0.56 16.59
C ALA A 440 -19.63 1.77 15.91
N GLN A 441 -18.81 2.71 15.43
CA GLN A 441 -19.21 3.93 14.73
C GLN A 441 -19.47 3.69 13.23
N ARG A 442 -19.04 2.55 12.70
CA ARG A 442 -19.10 2.19 11.27
C ARG A 442 -18.39 3.22 10.38
N GLN A 443 -17.19 3.64 10.78
CA GLN A 443 -16.48 4.77 10.18
C GLN A 443 -15.08 4.38 9.72
N LEU A 444 -14.68 4.86 8.55
CA LEU A 444 -13.31 4.78 8.05
C LEU A 444 -12.35 5.59 8.94
N ARG A 445 -11.15 5.06 9.19
CA ARG A 445 -10.11 5.65 10.02
C ARG A 445 -8.73 5.57 9.37
N GLY A 446 -7.94 6.62 9.56
CA GLY A 446 -6.62 6.75 8.94
C GLY A 446 -6.65 7.22 7.49
N ASN A 447 -5.52 7.07 6.80
CA ASN A 447 -5.35 7.55 5.43
C ASN A 447 -6.18 6.73 4.41
N LEU A 448 -6.52 7.37 3.30
CA LEU A 448 -7.41 6.88 2.23
C LEU A 448 -6.93 7.33 0.84
N PRO A 449 -7.05 6.50 -0.20
CA PRO A 449 -7.13 5.04 -0.13
C PRO A 449 -5.82 4.45 0.40
N GLN A 450 -5.91 3.35 1.13
CA GLN A 450 -4.76 2.63 1.68
C GLN A 450 -4.34 1.49 0.74
N ALA A 451 -3.12 1.56 0.20
CA ALA A 451 -2.65 0.68 -0.86
C ALA A 451 -2.64 -0.79 -0.44
N PHE A 452 -1.99 -1.14 0.67
CA PHE A 452 -1.85 -2.54 1.07
C PHE A 452 -3.19 -3.25 1.35
N VAL A 453 -4.29 -2.51 1.59
CA VAL A 453 -5.60 -3.07 1.89
C VAL A 453 -6.27 -3.45 0.58
N HIS A 454 -6.14 -2.59 -0.44
CA HIS A 454 -6.58 -2.90 -1.79
C HIS A 454 -5.74 -4.05 -2.38
N GLY A 455 -4.43 -4.10 -2.10
CA GLY A 455 -3.58 -5.24 -2.43
C GLY A 455 -4.05 -6.54 -1.76
N ALA A 456 -4.28 -6.52 -0.44
CA ALA A 456 -4.75 -7.68 0.30
C ALA A 456 -6.15 -8.15 -0.12
N LEU A 457 -7.05 -7.24 -0.49
CA LEU A 457 -8.33 -7.58 -1.12
C LEU A 457 -8.11 -8.35 -2.42
N MET A 458 -7.25 -7.84 -3.31
CA MET A 458 -6.95 -8.50 -4.59
C MET A 458 -6.37 -9.88 -4.37
N GLU A 459 -5.40 -9.99 -3.46
CA GLU A 459 -4.77 -11.25 -3.10
C GLU A 459 -5.78 -12.25 -2.55
N ALA A 460 -6.53 -11.88 -1.51
CA ALA A 460 -7.51 -12.76 -0.90
C ALA A 460 -8.56 -13.22 -1.91
N ALA A 461 -9.08 -12.31 -2.74
CA ALA A 461 -10.07 -12.65 -3.74
C ALA A 461 -9.53 -13.63 -4.80
N ALA A 462 -8.24 -13.53 -5.16
CA ALA A 462 -7.58 -14.45 -6.08
C ALA A 462 -7.28 -15.81 -5.42
N VAL A 463 -6.80 -15.83 -4.18
CA VAL A 463 -6.50 -17.07 -3.44
C VAL A 463 -7.77 -17.87 -3.20
N LEU A 464 -8.84 -17.23 -2.70
CA LEU A 464 -10.12 -17.91 -2.41
C LEU A 464 -10.85 -18.43 -3.66
N SER A 465 -10.43 -18.04 -4.88
CA SER A 465 -10.97 -18.59 -6.14
C SER A 465 -10.46 -19.99 -6.48
N ARG A 466 -9.50 -20.49 -5.71
CA ARG A 466 -8.79 -21.75 -5.97
C ARG A 466 -9.08 -22.75 -4.84
N PRO A 467 -8.83 -24.05 -5.06
CA PRO A 467 -8.81 -25.02 -3.97
C PRO A 467 -7.68 -24.67 -2.98
N ALA A 468 -7.92 -24.88 -1.68
CA ALA A 468 -6.96 -24.57 -0.60
C ALA A 468 -5.56 -25.18 -0.79
N ALA A 469 -5.45 -26.32 -1.48
CA ALA A 469 -4.19 -27.00 -1.75
C ALA A 469 -3.37 -26.41 -2.93
N ALA A 470 -3.89 -25.38 -3.63
CA ALA A 470 -3.33 -24.87 -4.89
C ALA A 470 -3.00 -23.36 -4.86
N ASP A 471 -2.33 -22.90 -3.79
CA ASP A 471 -1.93 -21.50 -3.64
C ASP A 471 -0.66 -21.16 -4.47
N PRO A 472 -0.73 -20.30 -5.51
CA PRO A 472 0.40 -19.95 -6.37
C PRO A 472 1.39 -18.94 -5.77
N LEU A 473 0.98 -18.23 -4.71
CA LEU A 473 1.83 -17.21 -4.06
C LEU A 473 2.69 -17.84 -2.97
N ARG A 474 2.38 -19.08 -2.60
CA ARG A 474 3.23 -19.91 -1.76
C ARG A 474 4.41 -20.45 -2.57
N PRO A 475 5.63 -20.47 -2.01
CA PRO A 475 6.70 -21.28 -2.58
C PRO A 475 6.29 -22.76 -2.65
N ASP A 476 6.61 -23.42 -3.77
CA ASP A 476 6.65 -24.88 -3.83
C ASP A 476 7.60 -25.35 -2.71
N PRO A 477 7.25 -26.38 -1.91
CA PRO A 477 8.23 -26.98 -1.02
C PRO A 477 9.44 -27.37 -1.87
N VAL A 478 10.62 -26.86 -1.50
CA VAL A 478 11.88 -27.21 -2.17
C VAL A 478 11.89 -28.72 -2.31
N GLY A 479 11.93 -29.20 -3.56
CA GLY A 479 11.85 -30.61 -3.88
C GLY A 479 12.95 -31.37 -3.13
N LEU A 480 12.60 -31.94 -1.98
CA LEU A 480 13.23 -33.16 -1.53
C LEU A 480 12.79 -34.20 -2.55
N ASP A 481 13.73 -34.59 -3.39
CA ASP A 481 13.61 -35.70 -4.32
C ASP A 481 13.04 -36.91 -3.57
N THR A 482 11.73 -37.13 -3.68
CA THR A 482 11.08 -38.35 -3.19
C THR A 482 11.29 -39.43 -4.24
N THR A 483 12.54 -39.78 -4.49
CA THR A 483 12.93 -41.06 -5.06
C THR A 483 13.76 -41.81 -4.03
N GLY A 484 13.04 -42.55 -3.18
CA GLY A 484 13.55 -43.52 -2.22
C GLY A 484 12.52 -44.60 -2.02
#